data_AF-A0A1H5Y8C1-F1
#
_entry.id   AF-A0A1H5Y8C1-F1
#
_cell.length_a   1.000
_cell.length_b   1.000
_cell.length_c   1.000
_cell.angle_alpha   90.00
_cell.angle_beta   90.00
_cell.angle_gamma   90.00
#
_symmetry.space_group_name_H-M   'P 1'
#
loop_
_entity.id
_entity.type
_entity.pdbx_description
1 polymer ?
#
loop_
_entity_poly.entity_id
_entity_poly.type
_entity_poly.pdbx_seq_one_letter_code
_entity_poly.pdbx_strand_id
1 'polypeptide(L)'
;MTDPDRSSPDRTAAPDTVETLQARVEALYLESRTLHREVRRLQAVQPVLGLRPRTPSPVMRLAMRLMPGLRRRHHLRMIRESGLFDGDWYLAAYPDVAAAGLDPAVHFLLHGAEERRNPGPHFDTAHYLALYPDIAESGLNPLVHYLQAGWAEGRSIRPGMPPRNAAGGGR
;
A
#
# COMPACT_ATOMS: atom_id res chain seq x y z
N MET A 1 -15.58 -66.57 -3.14
CA MET A 1 -14.20 -66.29 -2.67
C MET A 1 -13.41 -65.93 -3.92
N THR A 2 -13.20 -64.69 -4.33
CA THR A 2 -13.23 -63.37 -3.68
C THR A 2 -13.39 -62.33 -4.81
N ASP A 3 -14.15 -61.27 -4.57
CA ASP A 3 -14.34 -60.12 -5.46
C ASP A 3 -13.13 -59.13 -5.34
N PRO A 4 -13.09 -57.97 -6.02
CA PRO A 4 -12.08 -57.56 -7.00
C PRO A 4 -11.17 -56.44 -6.46
N ASP A 5 -10.06 -56.06 -7.14
CA ASP A 5 -9.65 -54.65 -7.09
C ASP A 5 -8.70 -54.21 -8.21
N ARG A 6 -8.89 -52.94 -8.55
CA ARG A 6 -8.39 -52.09 -9.60
C ARG A 6 -6.88 -51.88 -9.55
N SER A 7 -6.29 -51.69 -10.72
CA SER A 7 -5.08 -50.87 -10.86
C SER A 7 -5.27 -49.95 -12.05
N SER A 8 -6.07 -48.90 -11.84
CA SER A 8 -5.90 -47.66 -12.60
C SER A 8 -4.66 -46.97 -12.05
N PRO A 9 -3.63 -46.66 -12.86
CA PRO A 9 -2.65 -45.68 -12.44
C PRO A 9 -3.35 -44.32 -12.47
N ASP A 10 -3.70 -43.83 -11.28
CA ASP A 10 -4.03 -42.43 -11.06
C ASP A 10 -2.83 -41.61 -11.56
N ARG A 11 -3.02 -40.93 -12.70
CA ARG A 11 -2.03 -40.03 -13.29
C ARG A 11 -2.11 -38.71 -12.52
N THR A 12 -1.73 -38.78 -11.25
CA THR A 12 -1.54 -37.63 -10.38
C THR A 12 -0.53 -36.71 -11.04
N ALA A 13 -0.98 -35.54 -11.50
CA ALA A 13 -0.11 -34.40 -11.72
C ALA A 13 0.80 -34.27 -10.49
N ALA A 14 2.11 -34.17 -10.71
CA ALA A 14 3.05 -33.94 -9.62
C ALA A 14 2.55 -32.73 -8.83
N PRO A 15 2.38 -32.84 -7.50
CA PRO A 15 1.95 -31.69 -6.71
C PRO A 15 2.99 -30.58 -6.91
N ASP A 16 2.53 -29.36 -7.11
CA ASP A 16 3.37 -28.17 -7.17
C ASP A 16 4.28 -28.16 -5.93
N THR A 17 5.50 -28.65 -6.06
CA THR A 17 6.43 -28.72 -4.94
C THR A 17 6.77 -27.30 -4.51
N VAL A 18 7.06 -27.12 -3.23
CA VAL A 18 7.46 -25.80 -2.69
C VAL A 18 8.58 -25.18 -3.53
N GLU A 19 9.51 -26.01 -4.01
CA GLU A 19 10.61 -25.63 -4.89
C GLU A 19 10.14 -25.16 -6.29
N THR A 20 9.13 -25.82 -6.87
CA THR A 20 8.53 -25.42 -8.16
C THR A 20 7.76 -24.11 -8.04
N LEU A 21 7.07 -23.90 -6.92
CA LEU A 21 6.37 -22.65 -6.61
C LEU A 21 7.36 -21.52 -6.34
N GLN A 22 8.45 -21.79 -5.61
CA GLN A 22 9.52 -20.82 -5.35
C GLN A 22 10.18 -20.37 -6.66
N ALA A 23 10.53 -21.30 -7.54
CA ALA A 23 11.08 -20.98 -8.85
C ALA A 23 10.13 -20.13 -9.71
N ARG A 24 8.82 -20.42 -9.68
CA ARG A 24 7.80 -19.60 -10.38
C ARG A 24 7.69 -18.19 -9.80
N VAL A 25 7.73 -18.05 -8.47
CA VAL A 25 7.68 -16.74 -7.81
C VAL A 25 8.93 -15.91 -8.14
N GLU A 26 10.11 -16.53 -8.17
CA GLU A 26 11.36 -15.85 -8.52
C GLU A 26 11.39 -15.42 -9.99
N ALA A 27 10.96 -16.28 -10.91
CA ALA A 27 10.86 -15.95 -12.33
C ALA A 27 9.92 -14.76 -12.57
N LEU A 28 8.73 -14.78 -11.96
CA LEU A 28 7.76 -13.68 -12.04
C LEU A 28 8.31 -12.38 -11.41
N TYR A 29 9.12 -12.50 -10.36
CA TYR A 29 9.75 -11.37 -9.70
C TYR A 29 10.83 -10.71 -10.59
N LEU A 30 11.69 -11.51 -11.23
CA LEU A 30 12.70 -11.00 -12.17
C LEU A 30 12.07 -10.39 -13.42
N GLU A 31 11.05 -11.02 -13.98
CA GLU A 31 10.30 -10.50 -15.12
C GLU A 31 9.65 -9.15 -14.79
N SER A 32 9.04 -9.04 -13.61
CA SER A 32 8.49 -7.77 -13.11
C SER A 32 9.54 -6.68 -12.97
N ARG A 33 10.76 -7.00 -12.50
CA ARG A 33 11.88 -6.05 -12.37
C ARG A 33 12.38 -5.54 -13.72
N THR A 34 12.46 -6.41 -14.72
CA THR A 34 12.85 -6.05 -16.09
C THR A 34 11.79 -5.16 -16.71
N LEU A 35 10.52 -5.53 -16.58
CA LEU A 35 9.39 -4.74 -17.09
C LEU A 35 9.31 -3.36 -16.42
N HIS A 36 9.64 -3.25 -15.13
CA HIS A 36 9.74 -1.97 -14.43
C HIS A 36 10.89 -1.06 -14.91
N ARG A 37 11.99 -1.64 -15.39
CA ARG A 37 13.11 -0.89 -15.99
C ARG A 37 12.74 -0.38 -17.37
N GLU A 38 12.06 -1.21 -18.17
CA GLU A 38 11.59 -0.81 -19.50
C GLU A 38 10.45 0.21 -19.43
N VAL A 39 9.51 0.08 -18.49
CA VAL A 39 8.50 1.12 -18.22
C VAL A 39 9.16 2.44 -17.80
N ARG A 40 10.25 2.39 -17.03
CA ARG A 40 11.03 3.60 -16.68
C ARG A 40 11.75 4.20 -17.89
N ARG A 41 12.28 3.39 -18.80
CA ARG A 41 12.85 3.86 -20.07
C ARG A 41 11.78 4.53 -20.94
N LEU A 42 10.59 3.93 -21.05
CA LEU A 42 9.46 4.50 -21.79
C LEU A 42 8.89 5.77 -21.14
N GLN A 43 8.89 5.86 -19.81
CA GLN A 43 8.48 7.06 -19.08
C GLN A 43 9.50 8.20 -19.19
N ALA A 44 10.80 7.88 -19.35
CA ALA A 44 11.84 8.88 -19.56
C ALA A 44 11.72 9.60 -20.92
N VAL A 45 10.99 9.03 -21.89
CA VAL A 45 10.71 9.64 -23.21
C VAL A 45 9.39 10.43 -23.23
N GLN A 46 8.54 10.32 -22.21
CA GLN A 46 7.23 11.01 -22.17
C GLN A 46 7.25 12.54 -22.06
N PRO A 47 8.29 13.23 -21.54
CA PRO A 47 8.35 14.70 -21.60
C PRO A 47 8.31 15.26 -23.03
N VAL A 48 8.74 14.47 -24.02
CA VAL A 48 8.73 14.85 -25.45
C VAL A 48 7.31 14.84 -26.05
N LEU A 49 6.33 14.20 -25.38
CA LEU A 49 4.98 13.96 -25.90
C LEU A 49 3.86 14.74 -25.17
N GLY A 50 4.19 15.60 -24.20
CA GLY A 50 3.22 16.50 -23.56
C GLY A 50 2.14 15.83 -22.70
N LEU A 51 2.30 14.56 -22.32
CA LEU A 51 1.35 13.83 -21.46
C LEU A 51 1.63 14.09 -19.97
N ARG A 52 0.60 14.51 -19.21
CA ARG A 52 0.66 14.74 -17.76
C ARG A 52 0.67 13.40 -16.97
N PRO A 53 1.51 13.21 -15.92
CA PRO A 53 1.53 11.98 -15.10
C PRO A 53 0.46 12.05 -13.98
N ARG A 54 -0.02 10.99 -13.31
CA ARG A 54 0.48 9.61 -13.09
C ARG A 54 -0.65 8.76 -12.49
N THR A 55 -1.38 7.95 -13.27
CA THR A 55 -2.06 6.78 -12.69
C THR A 55 -1.09 5.60 -12.75
N PRO A 56 -1.00 4.77 -11.69
CA PRO A 56 -0.20 3.56 -11.77
C PRO A 56 -0.72 2.70 -12.94
N SER A 57 0.20 2.26 -13.79
CA SER A 57 -0.12 1.48 -14.99
C SER A 57 -0.92 0.22 -14.62
N PRO A 58 -1.72 -0.34 -15.53
CA PRO A 58 -2.49 -1.56 -15.26
C PRO A 58 -1.62 -2.71 -14.73
N VAL A 59 -0.41 -2.86 -15.27
CA VAL A 59 0.58 -3.85 -14.81
C VAL A 59 1.07 -3.56 -13.39
N MET A 60 1.32 -2.28 -13.07
CA MET A 60 1.65 -1.87 -11.72
C MET A 60 0.49 -2.16 -10.75
N ARG A 61 -0.77 -1.87 -11.11
CA ARG A 61 -1.98 -2.19 -10.32
C ARG A 61 -2.10 -3.68 -10.04
N LEU A 62 -1.88 -4.51 -11.05
CA LEU A 62 -1.89 -5.96 -10.93
C LEU A 62 -0.74 -6.47 -10.06
N ALA A 63 0.48 -5.94 -10.24
CA ALA A 63 1.61 -6.26 -9.37
C ALA A 63 1.39 -5.80 -7.91
N MET A 64 0.59 -4.75 -7.68
CA MET A 64 0.15 -4.38 -6.33
C MET A 64 -0.74 -5.41 -5.68
N ARG A 65 -1.63 -5.99 -6.48
CA ARG A 65 -2.59 -6.99 -6.05
C ARG A 65 -1.95 -8.35 -5.81
N LEU A 66 -0.82 -8.65 -6.47
CA LEU A 66 -0.15 -9.95 -6.43
C LEU A 66 1.09 -10.02 -5.52
N MET A 67 1.66 -8.89 -5.07
CA MET A 67 2.86 -8.88 -4.19
C MET A 67 2.68 -8.00 -2.94
N PRO A 68 1.99 -8.50 -1.90
CA PRO A 68 1.66 -7.72 -0.70
C PRO A 68 2.89 -7.28 0.12
N GLY A 69 3.92 -8.14 0.21
CA GLY A 69 5.05 -7.96 1.12
C GLY A 69 5.97 -6.77 0.79
N LEU A 70 6.19 -6.49 -0.50
CA LEU A 70 7.09 -5.41 -0.94
C LEU A 70 6.44 -4.03 -0.80
N ARG A 71 5.12 -3.95 -0.99
CA ARG A 71 4.36 -2.70 -0.79
C ARG A 71 4.22 -2.35 0.67
N ARG A 72 3.97 -3.36 1.50
CA ARG A 72 3.87 -3.21 2.95
C ARG A 72 5.15 -2.61 3.54
N ARG A 73 6.32 -3.15 3.19
CA ARG A 73 7.61 -2.62 3.67
C ARG A 73 7.82 -1.16 3.26
N HIS A 74 7.49 -0.82 2.02
CA HIS A 74 7.62 0.56 1.54
C HIS A 74 6.65 1.52 2.27
N HIS A 75 5.39 1.13 2.45
CA HIS A 75 4.39 1.95 3.16
C HIS A 75 4.74 2.13 4.63
N LEU A 76 5.20 1.08 5.32
CA LEU A 76 5.67 1.18 6.70
C LEU A 76 6.83 2.17 6.82
N ARG A 77 7.78 2.12 5.88
CA ARG A 77 8.88 3.08 5.86
C ARG A 77 8.38 4.51 5.70
N MET A 78 7.49 4.76 4.73
CA MET A 78 6.91 6.09 4.53
C MET A 78 6.16 6.59 5.77
N ILE A 79 5.35 5.74 6.41
CA ILE A 79 4.60 6.09 7.62
C ILE A 79 5.58 6.48 8.73
N ARG A 80 6.57 5.63 9.03
CA ARG A 80 7.55 5.87 10.10
C ARG A 80 8.42 7.10 9.86
N GLU A 81 8.81 7.35 8.62
CA GLU A 81 9.68 8.48 8.26
C GLU A 81 8.90 9.79 8.00
N SER A 82 7.58 9.77 8.07
CA SER A 82 6.74 10.93 7.73
C SER A 82 6.80 12.09 8.72
N GLY A 83 7.17 11.82 9.97
CA GLY A 83 6.98 12.76 11.08
C GLY A 83 5.51 13.02 11.47
N LEU A 84 4.55 12.37 10.80
CA LEU A 84 3.11 12.44 11.09
C LEU A 84 2.61 11.22 11.87
N PHE A 85 3.40 10.15 11.91
CA PHE A 85 3.15 8.98 12.73
C PHE A 85 3.98 9.04 14.02
N ASP A 86 3.33 8.88 15.16
CA ASP A 86 3.96 8.85 16.47
C ASP A 86 3.56 7.54 17.18
N GLY A 87 4.51 6.61 17.28
CA GLY A 87 4.26 5.28 17.82
C GLY A 87 3.93 5.27 19.32
N ASP A 88 4.64 6.10 20.09
CA ASP A 88 4.44 6.19 21.54
C ASP A 88 3.09 6.84 21.86
N TRP A 89 2.76 7.92 21.13
CA TRP A 89 1.44 8.52 21.20
C TRP A 89 0.34 7.54 20.78
N TYR A 90 0.56 6.77 19.72
CA TYR A 90 -0.43 5.81 19.20
C TYR A 90 -0.75 4.73 20.24
N LEU A 91 0.26 4.16 20.90
CA LEU A 91 0.05 3.16 21.94
C LEU A 91 -0.60 3.74 23.20
N ALA A 92 -0.29 4.99 23.54
CA ALA A 92 -0.95 5.70 24.64
C ALA A 92 -2.42 6.02 24.33
N ALA A 93 -2.72 6.41 23.09
CA ALA A 93 -4.08 6.73 22.62
C ALA A 93 -4.94 5.47 22.40
N TYR A 94 -4.32 4.33 22.10
CA TYR A 94 -4.99 3.07 21.79
C TYR A 94 -4.48 1.91 22.65
N PRO A 95 -4.97 1.79 23.91
CA PRO A 95 -4.49 0.80 24.87
C PRO A 95 -4.74 -0.66 24.44
N ASP A 96 -5.72 -0.91 23.58
CA ASP A 96 -6.02 -2.23 23.02
C ASP A 96 -4.87 -2.74 22.12
N VAL A 97 -4.25 -1.84 21.35
CA VAL A 97 -3.07 -2.15 20.51
C VAL A 97 -1.85 -2.41 21.38
N ALA A 98 -1.69 -1.62 22.45
CA ALA A 98 -0.62 -1.81 23.42
C ALA A 98 -0.75 -3.15 24.15
N ALA A 99 -1.94 -3.49 24.62
CA ALA A 99 -2.22 -4.76 25.29
C ALA A 99 -2.00 -5.98 24.37
N ALA A 100 -2.28 -5.84 23.08
CA ALA A 100 -2.02 -6.88 22.09
C ALA A 100 -0.52 -7.02 21.72
N GLY A 101 0.35 -6.11 22.15
CA GLY A 101 1.78 -6.13 21.86
C GLY A 101 2.10 -5.98 20.37
N LEU A 102 1.20 -5.35 19.59
CA LEU A 102 1.35 -5.18 18.15
C LEU A 102 2.26 -3.98 17.83
N ASP A 103 3.03 -4.08 16.74
CA ASP A 103 3.75 -2.92 16.21
C ASP A 103 2.73 -1.84 15.77
N PRO A 104 2.80 -0.62 16.30
CA PRO A 104 1.75 0.39 16.10
C PRO A 104 1.69 0.87 14.64
N ALA A 105 2.83 0.93 13.94
CA ALA A 105 2.85 1.33 12.52
C ALA A 105 2.26 0.23 11.62
N VAL A 106 2.51 -1.04 11.96
CA VAL A 106 1.87 -2.19 11.30
C VAL A 106 0.37 -2.20 11.56
N HIS A 107 -0.04 -1.99 12.81
CA HIS A 107 -1.47 -1.91 13.17
C HIS A 107 -2.16 -0.80 12.39
N PHE A 108 -1.61 0.42 12.40
CA PHE A 108 -2.19 1.54 11.68
C PHE A 108 -2.30 1.29 10.17
N LEU A 109 -1.26 0.72 9.56
CA LEU A 109 -1.25 0.44 8.13
C LEU A 109 -2.32 -0.59 7.73
N LEU A 110 -2.56 -1.62 8.56
CA LEU A 110 -3.42 -2.75 8.22
C LEU A 110 -4.87 -2.60 8.71
N HIS A 111 -5.09 -1.89 9.82
CA HIS A 111 -6.38 -1.83 10.50
C HIS A 111 -6.71 -0.42 10.97
N GLY A 112 -5.77 0.26 11.62
CA GLY A 112 -6.05 1.53 12.29
C GLY A 112 -6.62 2.62 11.37
N ALA A 113 -6.19 2.69 10.11
CA ALA A 113 -6.77 3.61 9.15
C ALA A 113 -8.26 3.35 8.84
N GLU A 114 -8.64 2.08 8.65
CA GLU A 114 -10.04 1.68 8.38
C GLU A 114 -10.93 1.92 9.61
N GLU A 115 -10.36 1.72 10.80
CA GLU A 115 -10.98 2.04 12.08
C GLU A 115 -11.00 3.55 12.40
N ARG A 116 -10.52 4.39 11.48
CA ARG A 116 -10.44 5.85 11.61
C ARG A 116 -9.59 6.32 12.80
N ARG A 117 -8.60 5.52 13.21
CA ARG A 117 -7.62 5.90 14.24
C ARG A 117 -6.61 6.89 13.68
N ASN A 118 -6.14 7.81 14.50
CA ASN A 118 -5.16 8.81 14.10
C ASN A 118 -3.75 8.22 14.23
N PRO A 119 -2.86 8.41 13.25
CA PRO A 119 -1.46 7.94 13.33
C PRO A 119 -0.62 8.76 14.31
N GLY A 120 -1.10 9.93 14.71
CA GLY A 120 -0.41 10.88 15.59
C GLY A 120 -1.25 12.16 15.75
N PRO A 121 -0.81 13.12 16.58
CA PRO A 121 -1.58 14.33 16.88
C PRO A 121 -1.72 15.31 15.69
N HIS A 122 -0.93 15.13 14.63
CA HIS A 122 -0.86 16.06 13.50
C HIS A 122 -1.63 15.60 12.26
N PHE A 123 -2.29 14.44 12.30
CA PHE A 123 -3.08 13.92 11.20
C PHE A 123 -4.39 13.32 11.73
N ASP A 124 -5.51 13.84 11.24
CA ASP A 124 -6.84 13.38 11.58
C ASP A 124 -7.38 12.48 10.46
N THR A 125 -7.37 11.18 10.71
CA THR A 125 -7.78 10.14 9.77
C THR A 125 -9.26 10.27 9.42
N ALA A 126 -10.11 10.48 10.43
CA ALA A 126 -11.55 10.59 10.23
C ALA A 126 -11.90 11.85 9.41
N HIS A 127 -11.28 12.98 9.73
CA HIS A 127 -11.43 14.22 8.98
C HIS A 127 -10.98 14.06 7.52
N TYR A 128 -9.81 13.46 7.31
CA TYR A 128 -9.28 13.26 5.96
C TYR A 128 -10.21 12.41 5.09
N LEU A 129 -10.73 11.30 5.62
CA LEU A 129 -11.66 10.43 4.88
C LEU A 129 -13.03 11.08 4.66
N ALA A 130 -13.51 11.90 5.60
CA ALA A 130 -14.75 12.65 5.43
C ALA A 130 -14.63 13.75 4.36
N LEU A 131 -13.48 14.41 4.28
CA LEU A 131 -13.23 15.49 3.32
C LEU A 131 -12.91 14.96 1.91
N TYR A 132 -12.40 13.73 1.81
CA TYR A 132 -11.97 13.11 0.57
C TYR A 132 -12.66 11.75 0.32
N PRO A 133 -13.93 11.75 -0.12
CA PRO A 133 -14.70 10.52 -0.37
C PRO A 133 -14.04 9.60 -1.39
N ASP A 134 -13.32 10.14 -2.38
CA ASP A 134 -12.54 9.39 -3.36
C ASP A 134 -11.53 8.45 -2.69
N ILE A 135 -10.94 8.88 -1.58
CA ILE A 135 -9.98 8.08 -0.81
C ILE A 135 -10.71 7.08 0.06
N ALA A 136 -11.81 7.49 0.71
CA ALA A 136 -12.63 6.60 1.52
C ALA A 136 -13.17 5.41 0.72
N GLU A 137 -13.69 5.65 -0.49
CA GLU A 137 -14.22 4.60 -1.37
C GLU A 137 -13.12 3.71 -1.96
N SER A 138 -11.90 4.24 -2.13
CA SER A 138 -10.77 3.48 -2.68
C SER A 138 -10.18 2.45 -1.69
N GLY A 139 -10.47 2.58 -0.39
CA GLY A 139 -9.83 1.79 0.67
C GLY A 139 -8.33 2.05 0.82
N LEU A 140 -7.79 3.12 0.23
CA LEU A 140 -6.39 3.49 0.41
C LEU A 140 -6.15 3.99 1.83
N ASN A 141 -5.00 3.64 2.41
CA ASN A 141 -4.57 4.21 3.68
C ASN A 141 -4.39 5.74 3.50
N PRO A 142 -5.10 6.58 4.29
CA PRO A 142 -5.17 8.02 4.05
C PRO A 142 -3.83 8.72 4.29
N LEU A 143 -3.05 8.29 5.29
CA LEU A 143 -1.71 8.84 5.51
C LEU A 143 -0.78 8.48 4.35
N VAL A 144 -0.82 7.24 3.86
CA VAL A 144 -0.03 6.83 2.70
C VAL A 144 -0.40 7.64 1.46
N HIS A 145 -1.70 7.83 1.21
CA HIS A 145 -2.16 8.68 0.11
C HIS A 145 -1.66 10.12 0.26
N TYR A 146 -1.76 10.68 1.45
CA TYR A 146 -1.28 12.04 1.71
C TYR A 146 0.20 12.20 1.40
N LEU A 147 1.04 11.25 1.84
CA LEU A 147 2.48 11.28 1.61
C LEU A 147 2.85 11.11 0.13
N GLN A 148 2.04 10.38 -0.65
CA GLN A 148 2.31 10.12 -2.06
C GLN A 148 1.78 11.23 -2.99
N ALA A 149 0.65 11.84 -2.66
CA ALA A 149 -0.05 12.77 -3.55
C ALA A 149 -0.71 13.93 -2.78
N GLY A 150 -1.39 13.65 -1.67
CA GLY A 150 -2.20 14.65 -0.96
C GLY A 150 -1.41 15.89 -0.50
N TRP A 151 -0.13 15.75 -0.13
CA TRP A 151 0.74 16.89 0.20
C TRP A 151 0.91 17.84 -0.99
N ALA A 152 1.20 17.29 -2.18
CA ALA A 152 1.41 18.07 -3.39
C ALA A 152 0.09 18.68 -3.91
N GLU A 153 -1.03 18.01 -3.67
CA GLU A 153 -2.38 18.49 -3.98
C GLU A 153 -2.88 19.57 -3.00
N GLY A 154 -2.15 19.80 -1.90
CA GLY A 154 -2.53 20.75 -0.86
C GLY A 154 -3.71 20.29 -0.02
N ARG A 155 -3.93 18.98 0.13
CA ARG A 155 -5.03 18.42 0.92
C ARG A 155 -4.87 18.75 2.41
N SER A 156 -5.99 19.05 3.07
CA SER A 156 -6.08 19.29 4.51
C SER A 156 -6.03 17.98 5.27
N ILE A 157 -5.18 17.89 6.28
CA ILE A 157 -5.00 16.68 7.11
C ILE A 157 -5.59 16.79 8.51
N ARG A 158 -6.05 17.98 8.89
CA ARG A 158 -6.69 18.23 10.17
C ARG A 158 -7.48 19.53 10.12
N PRO A 159 -8.50 19.70 10.96
CA PRO A 159 -9.23 20.96 11.06
C PRO A 159 -8.29 22.15 11.31
N GLY A 160 -8.56 23.27 10.64
CA GLY A 160 -7.82 24.52 10.81
C GLY A 160 -6.46 24.60 10.11
N MET A 161 -6.05 23.56 9.36
CA MET A 161 -4.87 23.64 8.49
C MET A 161 -5.28 24.09 7.08
N PRO A 162 -4.92 25.30 6.64
CA PRO A 162 -5.27 25.75 5.30
C PRO A 162 -4.49 24.94 4.23
N PRO A 163 -5.09 24.72 3.04
CA PRO A 163 -4.38 24.10 1.93
C PRO A 163 -3.14 24.94 1.59
N ARG A 164 -2.01 24.29 1.27
CA ARG A 164 -0.72 24.96 1.02
C ARG A 164 -0.81 26.10 0.00
N ASN A 165 -1.76 26.00 -0.93
CA ASN A 165 -2.02 26.94 -2.02
C ASN A 165 -2.61 28.28 -1.52
N ALA A 166 -3.19 28.30 -0.31
CA ALA A 166 -3.78 29.49 0.30
C ALA A 166 -2.76 30.36 1.06
N ALA A 167 -1.56 29.84 1.35
CA ALA A 167 -0.52 30.57 2.08
C ALA A 167 0.49 31.32 1.18
N GLY A 168 0.26 31.35 -0.14
CA GLY A 168 1.20 31.86 -1.15
C GLY A 168 0.83 33.19 -1.82
N GLY A 169 -0.15 33.94 -1.29
CA GLY A 169 -0.52 35.26 -1.80
C GLY A 169 -0.15 36.36 -0.82
N GLY A 170 1.08 36.87 -0.90
CA GLY A 170 1.52 37.95 -0.02
C GLY A 170 2.99 38.30 -0.18
N ARG A 171 3.35 38.88 -1.32
CA ARG A 171 4.39 39.91 -1.45
C ARG A 171 3.96 40.91 -2.52
#